data_AF-A0A6I9PD57-F1
#
_entry.id   AF-A0A6I9PD57-F1
#
_cell.length_a   1.000
_cell.length_b   1.000
_cell.length_c   1.000
_cell.angle_alpha   90.00
_cell.angle_beta   90.00
_cell.angle_gamma   90.00
#
_symmetry.space_group_name_H-M   'P 1'
#
loop_
_entity.id
_entity.type
_entity.pdbx_description
1 polymer ?
#
loop_
_entity_poly.entity_id
_entity_poly.type
_entity_poly.pdbx_seq_one_letter_code
_entity_poly.pdbx_strand_id
1 'polypeptide(L)'
;AGPSSPGEALSPVTPEEELLNRAVVLLSCASYRNQALHVFLRPALLASALHTAASTQKHEVFNSFSFLRNIFSNEFILCPGATVQDFEEACFLLVKTGVLQVTQHEVLVTESGHRTLSFLTNMLDPFLQGYQVVCRFLCEEATETLTEKLFIPAVRKFIIKRLLA
;
A
#
# COMPACT_ATOMS: atom_id res chain seq x y z
N ALA A 1 30.52 -30.32 -49.02
CA ALA A 1 30.89 -29.37 -47.97
C ALA A 1 30.32 -28.00 -48.35
N GLY A 2 29.30 -27.56 -47.62
CA GLY A 2 28.61 -26.28 -47.73
C GLY A 2 27.69 -26.17 -46.52
N PRO A 3 27.59 -25.00 -45.88
CA PRO A 3 27.66 -24.87 -44.43
C PRO A 3 26.35 -25.18 -43.68
N SER A 4 26.52 -25.72 -42.49
CA SER A 4 25.52 -25.91 -41.45
C SER A 4 25.25 -24.62 -40.67
N SER A 5 23.95 -24.34 -40.51
CA SER A 5 23.25 -23.54 -39.48
C SER A 5 23.27 -22.00 -39.60
N PRO A 6 22.08 -21.37 -39.45
CA PRO A 6 21.66 -20.96 -38.12
C PRO A 6 20.30 -21.54 -37.73
N GLY A 7 20.19 -21.92 -36.46
CA GLY A 7 19.02 -22.55 -35.87
C GLY A 7 17.79 -21.64 -35.78
N GLU A 8 16.65 -22.32 -35.64
CA GLU A 8 15.34 -21.87 -35.14
C GLU A 8 14.72 -20.64 -35.80
N ALA A 9 13.93 -20.87 -36.84
CA ALA A 9 12.83 -19.96 -37.17
C ALA A 9 11.68 -20.22 -36.19
N LEU A 10 11.62 -19.44 -35.12
CA LEU A 10 10.45 -19.37 -34.23
C LEU A 10 9.21 -19.06 -35.10
N SER A 11 8.25 -19.99 -35.12
CA SER A 11 6.94 -19.76 -35.70
C SER A 11 6.30 -18.52 -35.04
N PRO A 12 5.70 -17.61 -35.83
CA PRO A 12 5.21 -16.34 -35.30
C PRO A 12 4.09 -16.58 -34.29
N VAL A 13 4.25 -16.00 -33.10
CA VAL A 13 3.30 -16.08 -32.00
C VAL A 13 1.95 -15.56 -32.47
N THR A 14 0.90 -16.32 -32.20
CA THR A 14 -0.46 -15.92 -32.57
C THR A 14 -0.93 -14.73 -31.73
N PRO A 15 -1.76 -13.83 -32.27
CA PRO A 15 -2.27 -12.68 -31.52
C PRO A 15 -2.98 -13.08 -30.22
N GLU A 16 -3.68 -14.22 -30.22
CA GLU A 16 -4.34 -14.75 -29.03
C GLU A 16 -3.33 -15.26 -27.96
N GLU A 17 -2.21 -15.87 -28.35
CA GLU A 17 -1.17 -16.32 -27.41
C GLU A 17 -0.34 -15.16 -26.83
N GLU A 18 -0.10 -14.10 -27.59
CA GLU A 18 0.58 -12.90 -27.07
C GLU A 18 -0.33 -12.12 -26.09
N LEU A 19 -1.64 -12.13 -26.35
CA LEU A 19 -2.65 -11.61 -25.43
C LEU A 19 -2.75 -12.47 -24.15
N LEU A 20 -2.77 -13.80 -24.29
CA LEU A 20 -2.80 -14.74 -23.16
C LEU A 20 -1.54 -14.60 -22.27
N ASN A 21 -0.36 -14.42 -22.87
CA ASN A 21 0.90 -14.23 -22.12
C ASN A 21 0.96 -12.88 -21.36
N ARG A 22 0.38 -11.81 -21.91
CA ARG A 22 0.21 -10.54 -21.17
C ARG A 22 -0.83 -10.63 -20.06
N ALA A 23 -1.94 -11.35 -20.30
CA ALA A 23 -3.01 -11.50 -19.33
C ALA A 23 -2.60 -12.38 -18.13
N VAL A 24 -1.84 -13.45 -18.35
CA VAL A 24 -1.38 -14.38 -17.28
C VAL A 24 -0.49 -13.67 -16.25
N VAL A 25 0.38 -12.74 -16.66
CA VAL A 25 1.21 -11.95 -15.72
C VAL A 25 0.35 -11.00 -14.88
N LEU A 26 -0.60 -10.31 -15.51
CA LEU A 26 -1.50 -9.39 -14.82
C LEU A 26 -2.46 -10.11 -13.85
N LEU A 27 -2.98 -11.27 -14.22
CA LEU A 27 -3.83 -12.10 -13.36
C LEU A 27 -3.04 -12.80 -12.24
N SER A 28 -1.78 -13.14 -12.47
CA SER A 28 -0.90 -13.72 -11.43
C SER A 28 -0.46 -12.68 -10.40
N CYS A 29 -0.19 -11.44 -10.81
CA CYS A 29 0.03 -10.32 -9.89
C CYS A 29 -1.25 -9.92 -9.15
N ALA A 30 -2.41 -9.93 -9.81
CA ALA A 30 -3.70 -9.76 -9.13
C ALA A 30 -4.00 -10.90 -8.12
N SER A 31 -3.44 -12.09 -8.34
CA SER A 31 -3.52 -13.26 -7.46
C SER A 31 -2.53 -13.23 -6.28
N TYR A 32 -1.52 -12.35 -6.28
CA TYR A 32 -0.65 -12.13 -5.11
C TYR A 32 -1.31 -11.18 -4.09
N ARG A 33 -2.58 -11.42 -3.79
CA ARG A 33 -3.24 -10.87 -2.61
C ARG A 33 -2.91 -11.80 -1.45
N ASN A 34 -2.11 -11.33 -0.50
CA ASN A 34 -2.24 -11.88 0.84
C ASN A 34 -3.64 -11.47 1.33
N GLN A 35 -4.65 -12.30 1.09
CA GLN A 35 -6.04 -12.04 1.49
C GLN A 35 -6.15 -11.78 3.00
N ALA A 36 -5.18 -12.25 3.80
CA ALA A 36 -5.11 -11.92 5.22
C ALA A 36 -4.89 -10.42 5.46
N LEU A 37 -4.19 -9.69 4.59
CA LEU A 37 -4.04 -8.23 4.71
C LEU A 37 -5.41 -7.53 4.72
N HIS A 38 -6.37 -7.99 3.91
CA HIS A 38 -7.72 -7.43 3.92
C HIS A 38 -8.46 -7.67 5.24
N VAL A 39 -8.19 -8.79 5.93
CA VAL A 39 -8.75 -9.07 7.26
C VAL A 39 -8.22 -8.07 8.30
N PHE A 40 -6.93 -7.71 8.20
CA PHE A 40 -6.28 -6.79 9.14
C PHE A 40 -6.34 -5.33 8.71
N LEU A 41 -6.92 -5.01 7.55
CA LEU A 41 -6.83 -3.67 6.96
C LEU A 41 -7.37 -2.58 7.89
N ARG A 42 -8.59 -2.72 8.41
CA ARG A 42 -9.18 -1.69 9.29
C ARG A 42 -8.37 -1.53 10.60
N PRO A 43 -8.03 -2.60 11.33
CA PRO A 43 -7.12 -2.50 12.48
C PRO A 43 -5.75 -1.89 12.14
N ALA A 44 -5.17 -2.23 10.98
CA ALA A 44 -3.88 -1.72 10.55
C ALA A 44 -3.95 -0.23 10.19
N LEU A 45 -5.01 0.22 9.54
CA LEU A 45 -5.25 1.64 9.28
C LEU A 45 -5.35 2.43 10.60
N LEU A 46 -6.05 1.90 11.61
CA LEU A 46 -6.14 2.55 12.92
C LEU A 46 -4.80 2.55 13.66
N ALA A 47 -4.04 1.45 13.59
CA ALA A 47 -2.70 1.37 14.18
C ALA A 47 -1.73 2.39 13.54
N SER A 48 -1.73 2.49 12.21
CA SER A 48 -0.94 3.49 11.49
C SER A 48 -1.42 4.93 11.76
N ALA A 49 -2.73 5.15 11.89
CA ALA A 49 -3.29 6.44 12.26
C ALA A 49 -2.83 6.89 13.64
N LEU A 50 -2.86 5.99 14.64
CA LEU A 50 -2.35 6.24 15.99
C LEU A 50 -0.84 6.51 16.01
N HIS A 51 -0.07 5.79 15.19
CA HIS A 51 1.37 5.99 15.10
C HIS A 51 1.75 7.35 14.49
N THR A 52 0.90 7.91 13.64
CA THR A 52 1.17 9.15 12.88
C THR A 52 0.42 10.38 13.41
N ALA A 53 -0.62 10.21 14.21
CA ALA A 53 -1.40 11.31 14.76
C ALA A 53 -0.57 12.13 15.77
N ALA A 54 -0.81 13.45 15.80
CA ALA A 54 -0.12 14.36 16.71
C ALA A 54 -0.56 14.19 18.18
N SER A 55 -1.76 13.65 18.41
CA SER A 55 -2.28 13.33 19.74
C SER A 55 -3.15 12.08 19.73
N THR A 56 -3.48 11.62 20.94
CA THR A 56 -4.42 10.52 21.21
C THR A 56 -5.89 10.94 21.13
N GLN A 57 -6.19 12.20 20.80
CA GLN A 57 -7.55 12.67 20.69
C GLN A 57 -8.27 11.92 19.56
N LYS A 58 -9.42 11.33 19.88
CA LYS A 58 -10.18 10.47 18.98
C LYS A 58 -10.49 11.12 17.64
N HIS A 59 -10.78 12.43 17.64
CA HIS A 59 -11.06 13.17 16.42
C HIS A 59 -9.81 13.35 15.53
N GLU A 60 -8.63 13.57 16.10
CA GLU A 60 -7.37 13.65 15.35
C GLU A 60 -6.98 12.28 14.79
N VAL A 61 -7.11 11.23 15.61
CA VAL A 61 -6.88 9.84 15.18
C VAL A 61 -7.85 9.46 14.05
N PHE A 62 -9.13 9.84 14.15
CA PHE A 62 -10.11 9.64 13.09
C PHE A 62 -9.73 10.37 11.80
N ASN A 63 -9.25 11.62 11.89
CA ASN A 63 -8.80 12.37 10.72
C ASN A 63 -7.61 11.70 10.04
N SER A 64 -6.62 11.25 10.81
CA SER A 64 -5.47 10.49 10.28
C SER A 64 -5.91 9.17 9.64
N PHE A 65 -6.82 8.43 10.30
CA PHE A 65 -7.41 7.20 9.75
C PHE A 65 -8.14 7.45 8.43
N SER A 66 -8.99 8.48 8.37
CA SER A 66 -9.74 8.86 7.18
C SER A 66 -8.82 9.21 6.02
N PHE A 67 -7.74 9.96 6.30
CA PHE A 67 -6.71 10.27 5.33
C PHE A 67 -6.05 9.00 4.78
N LEU A 68 -5.55 8.12 5.65
CA LEU A 68 -4.91 6.86 5.24
C LEU A 68 -5.86 5.97 4.44
N ARG A 69 -7.11 5.84 4.88
CA ARG A 69 -8.16 5.09 4.19
C ARG A 69 -8.39 5.61 2.78
N ASN A 70 -8.38 6.93 2.58
CA ASN A 70 -8.57 7.53 1.27
C ASN A 70 -7.37 7.28 0.35
N ILE A 71 -6.14 7.43 0.85
CA ILE A 71 -4.91 7.08 0.11
C ILE A 71 -4.95 5.63 -0.36
N PHE A 72 -5.33 4.73 0.54
CA PHE A 72 -5.35 3.28 0.30
C PHE A 72 -6.59 2.75 -0.42
N SER A 73 -7.56 3.62 -0.74
CA SER A 73 -8.83 3.21 -1.39
C SER A 73 -8.65 2.59 -2.79
N ASN A 74 -7.54 2.91 -3.47
CA ASN A 74 -7.19 2.34 -4.77
C ASN A 74 -6.30 1.09 -4.66
N GLU A 75 -5.73 0.82 -3.49
CA GLU A 75 -4.87 -0.35 -3.24
C GLU A 75 -5.64 -1.49 -2.57
N PHE A 76 -6.61 -1.15 -1.72
CA PHE A 76 -7.40 -2.11 -0.96
C PHE A 76 -8.90 -1.94 -1.19
N ILE A 77 -9.65 -3.02 -0.99
CA ILE A 77 -11.11 -3.01 -1.12
C ILE A 77 -11.71 -2.37 0.13
N LEU A 78 -12.27 -1.18 -0.05
CA LEU A 78 -12.97 -0.41 0.99
C LEU A 78 -14.29 0.11 0.41
N CYS A 79 -15.39 -0.04 1.16
CA CYS A 79 -16.71 0.41 0.69
C CYS A 79 -16.80 1.95 0.68
N PRO A 80 -17.16 2.60 -0.43
CA PRO A 80 -17.36 4.06 -0.43
C PRO A 80 -18.36 4.51 0.64
N GLY A 81 -18.09 5.64 1.30
CA GLY A 81 -18.96 6.19 2.36
C GLY A 81 -18.91 5.48 3.72
N ALA A 82 -18.18 4.38 3.86
CA ALA A 82 -18.14 3.59 5.10
C ALA A 82 -17.06 4.05 6.11
N THR A 83 -16.48 5.24 5.98
CA THR A 83 -15.31 5.68 6.78
C THR A 83 -15.56 5.62 8.29
N VAL A 84 -16.72 6.11 8.76
CA VAL A 84 -17.08 6.09 10.19
C VAL A 84 -17.25 4.65 10.67
N GLN A 85 -17.97 3.84 9.91
CA GLN A 85 -18.19 2.43 10.23
C GLN A 85 -16.87 1.65 10.28
N ASP A 86 -15.98 1.85 9.30
CA ASP A 86 -14.67 1.19 9.25
C ASP A 86 -13.80 1.57 10.46
N PHE A 87 -13.87 2.83 10.90
CA PHE A 87 -13.14 3.31 12.08
C PHE A 87 -13.70 2.72 13.38
N GLU A 88 -15.03 2.71 13.54
CA GLU A 88 -15.70 2.14 14.70
C GLU A 88 -15.46 0.64 14.81
N GLU A 89 -15.48 -0.09 13.68
CA GLU A 89 -15.16 -1.51 13.62
C GLU A 89 -13.70 -1.76 14.01
N ALA A 90 -12.75 -0.97 13.51
CA ALA A 90 -11.35 -1.07 13.91
C ALA A 90 -11.15 -0.84 15.42
N CYS A 91 -11.80 0.19 15.97
CA CYS A 91 -11.78 0.46 17.40
C CYS A 91 -12.35 -0.72 18.19
N PHE A 92 -13.51 -1.23 17.78
CA PHE A 92 -14.17 -2.35 18.44
C PHE A 92 -13.27 -3.60 18.46
N LEU A 93 -12.65 -3.96 17.34
CA LEU A 93 -11.77 -5.13 17.25
C LEU A 93 -10.54 -5.00 18.16
N LEU A 94 -9.91 -3.82 18.20
CA LEU A 94 -8.72 -3.60 19.01
C LEU A 94 -9.03 -3.42 20.51
N VAL A 95 -10.20 -2.89 20.87
CA VAL A 95 -10.68 -2.90 22.26
C VAL A 95 -10.99 -4.32 22.72
N LYS A 96 -11.70 -5.10 21.91
CA LYS A 96 -12.08 -6.49 22.23
C LYS A 96 -10.86 -7.39 22.46
N THR A 97 -9.75 -7.10 21.79
CA THR A 97 -8.47 -7.81 21.94
C THR A 97 -7.57 -7.22 23.02
N GLY A 98 -8.02 -6.19 23.74
CA GLY A 98 -7.26 -5.55 24.82
C GLY A 98 -6.08 -4.72 24.33
N VAL A 99 -6.00 -4.40 23.04
CA VAL A 99 -4.92 -3.58 22.45
C VAL A 99 -5.16 -2.10 22.74
N LEU A 100 -6.42 -1.66 22.69
CA LEU A 100 -6.81 -0.28 22.91
C LEU A 100 -7.78 -0.12 24.08
N GLN A 101 -7.76 1.08 24.67
CA GLN A 101 -8.82 1.63 25.47
C GLN A 101 -9.37 2.87 24.75
N VAL A 102 -10.67 2.89 24.49
CA VAL A 102 -11.32 3.99 23.77
C VAL A 102 -12.32 4.66 24.70
N THR A 103 -12.16 5.97 24.90
CA THR A 103 -13.11 6.81 25.65
C THR A 103 -13.95 7.64 24.68
N GLN A 104 -14.77 8.56 25.20
CA GLN A 104 -15.49 9.52 24.36
C GLN A 104 -14.54 10.45 23.59
N HIS A 105 -13.38 10.77 24.15
CA HIS A 105 -12.47 11.79 23.62
C HIS A 105 -11.12 11.24 23.16
N GLU A 106 -10.71 10.04 23.58
CA GLU A 106 -9.36 9.54 23.35
C GLU A 106 -9.33 8.08 22.89
N VAL A 107 -8.27 7.74 22.17
CA VAL A 107 -7.90 6.38 21.79
C VAL A 107 -6.50 6.11 22.34
N LEU A 108 -6.44 5.27 23.37
CA LEU A 108 -5.22 4.97 24.12
C LEU A 108 -4.76 3.54 23.86
N VAL A 109 -3.45 3.34 23.81
CA VAL A 109 -2.84 2.02 23.66
C VAL A 109 -2.60 1.44 25.05
N THR A 110 -2.99 0.19 25.27
CA THR A 110 -2.71 -0.50 26.55
C THR A 110 -1.24 -0.90 26.62
N GLU A 111 -0.72 -1.15 27.82
CA GLU A 111 0.67 -1.62 27.99
C GLU A 111 0.95 -2.90 27.16
N SER A 112 0.03 -3.86 27.18
CA SER A 112 0.13 -5.11 26.40
C SER A 112 -0.12 -4.92 24.90
N GLY A 113 -0.76 -3.82 24.48
CA GLY A 113 -1.19 -3.57 23.12
C GLY A 113 -0.07 -3.19 22.15
N HIS A 114 1.05 -2.66 22.65
CA HIS A 114 2.14 -2.12 21.84
C HIS A 114 2.69 -3.11 20.80
N ARG A 115 2.82 -4.40 21.15
CA ARG A 115 3.33 -5.42 20.22
C ARG A 115 2.38 -5.64 19.04
N THR A 116 1.09 -5.76 19.32
CA THR A 116 0.06 -5.93 18.29
C THR A 116 -0.07 -4.68 17.43
N LEU A 117 -0.04 -3.51 18.05
CA LEU A 117 -0.08 -2.23 17.33
C LEU A 117 1.11 -2.11 16.38
N SER A 118 2.33 -2.39 16.86
CA SER A 118 3.53 -2.37 16.03
C SER A 118 3.45 -3.36 14.86
N PHE A 119 2.97 -4.58 15.11
CA PHE A 119 2.74 -5.56 14.04
C PHE A 119 1.79 -4.99 12.96
N LEU A 120 0.65 -4.45 13.38
CA LEU A 120 -0.36 -3.89 12.48
C LEU A 120 0.14 -2.66 11.71
N THR A 121 0.87 -1.75 12.36
CA THR A 121 1.51 -0.60 11.70
C THR A 121 2.51 -1.06 10.64
N ASN A 122 3.34 -2.06 10.96
CA ASN A 122 4.34 -2.60 10.04
C ASN A 122 3.73 -3.33 8.83
N MET A 123 2.46 -3.75 8.88
CA MET A 123 1.78 -4.33 7.72
C MET A 123 1.53 -3.29 6.62
N LEU A 124 1.31 -2.02 6.99
CA LEU A 124 1.07 -0.93 6.03
C LEU A 124 2.33 -0.13 5.70
N ASP A 125 3.39 -0.23 6.51
CA ASP A 125 4.63 0.52 6.31
C ASP A 125 5.21 0.37 4.88
N PRO A 126 5.33 -0.83 4.27
CA PRO A 126 5.87 -0.95 2.91
C PRO A 126 5.08 -0.16 1.87
N PHE A 127 3.76 -0.06 2.02
CA PHE A 127 2.91 0.72 1.12
C PHE A 127 3.10 2.22 1.37
N LEU A 128 3.13 2.65 2.64
CA LEU A 128 3.40 4.04 3.02
C LEU A 128 4.77 4.52 2.52
N GLN A 129 5.82 3.70 2.67
CA GLN A 129 7.15 4.01 2.15
C GLN A 129 7.13 4.20 0.63
N GLY A 130 6.36 3.38 -0.10
CA GLY A 130 6.15 3.55 -1.54
C GLY A 130 5.58 4.92 -1.89
N TYR A 131 4.50 5.35 -1.23
CA TYR A 131 3.94 6.69 -1.40
C TYR A 131 4.92 7.79 -1.01
N GLN A 132 5.62 7.65 0.13
CA GLN A 132 6.56 8.66 0.62
C GLN A 132 7.71 8.90 -0.35
N VAL A 133 8.27 7.83 -0.93
CA VAL A 133 9.35 7.90 -1.93
C VAL A 133 8.88 8.65 -3.18
N VAL A 134 7.67 8.35 -3.65
CA VAL A 134 7.07 9.04 -4.81
C VAL A 134 6.81 10.52 -4.49
N CYS A 135 6.23 10.83 -3.33
CA CYS A 135 6.02 12.20 -2.88
C CYS A 135 7.33 12.97 -2.80
N ARG A 136 8.39 12.34 -2.25
CA ARG A 136 9.71 12.95 -2.16
C ARG A 136 10.30 13.26 -3.54
N PHE A 137 10.19 12.32 -4.49
CA PHE A 137 10.57 12.57 -5.89
C PHE A 137 9.81 13.75 -6.47
N LEU A 138 8.49 13.82 -6.27
CA LEU A 138 7.64 14.91 -6.77
C LEU A 138 8.02 16.26 -6.16
N CYS A 139 8.44 16.31 -4.90
CA CYS A 139 8.86 17.54 -4.24
C CYS A 139 10.29 17.98 -4.61
N GLU A 140 11.20 17.04 -4.88
CA GLU A 140 12.64 17.34 -5.00
C GLU A 140 13.16 17.38 -6.44
N GLU A 141 12.68 16.50 -7.33
CA GLU A 141 13.25 16.32 -8.67
C GLU A 141 12.23 16.46 -9.81
N ALA A 142 10.92 16.48 -9.51
CA ALA A 142 9.92 16.75 -10.55
C ALA A 142 10.05 18.18 -11.06
N THR A 143 10.05 18.32 -12.39
CA THR A 143 10.07 19.60 -13.09
C THR A 143 8.82 19.72 -13.95
N GLU A 144 8.54 20.92 -14.46
CA GLU A 144 7.42 21.17 -15.39
C GLU A 144 7.49 20.31 -16.67
N THR A 145 8.65 19.72 -16.98
CA THR A 145 8.84 18.83 -18.13
C THR A 145 8.48 17.36 -17.87
N LEU A 146 8.13 17.01 -16.63
CA LEU A 146 7.76 15.64 -16.25
C LEU A 146 6.44 15.25 -16.93
N THR A 147 6.51 14.24 -17.79
CA THR A 147 5.33 13.66 -18.44
C THR A 147 5.02 12.28 -17.86
N GLU A 148 3.79 11.80 -18.03
CA GLU A 148 3.37 10.46 -17.60
C GLU A 148 4.31 9.35 -18.13
N LYS A 149 4.74 9.48 -19.39
CA LYS A 149 5.69 8.56 -20.03
C LYS A 149 7.05 8.51 -19.33
N LEU A 150 7.49 9.63 -18.75
CA LEU A 150 8.78 9.76 -18.07
C LEU A 150 8.69 9.47 -16.56
N PHE A 151 7.48 9.41 -15.99
CA PHE A 151 7.27 9.29 -14.56
C PHE A 151 7.93 8.05 -13.96
N ILE A 152 7.58 6.85 -14.42
CA ILE A 152 8.11 5.60 -13.86
C ILE A 152 9.64 5.49 -14.02
N PRO A 153 10.24 5.77 -15.20
CA PRO A 153 11.69 5.79 -15.34
C PRO A 153 12.39 6.80 -14.40
N ALA A 154 11.82 8.00 -14.23
CA ALA A 154 12.39 9.04 -13.38
C ALA A 154 12.35 8.67 -11.89
N VAL A 155 11.21 8.17 -11.40
CA VAL A 155 11.08 7.68 -10.01
C VAL A 155 12.05 6.54 -9.75
N ARG A 156 12.17 5.56 -10.66
CA ARG A 156 13.14 4.46 -10.51
C ARG A 156 14.57 4.96 -10.43
N LYS A 157 14.95 5.92 -11.28
CA LYS A 157 16.28 6.54 -11.25
C LYS A 157 16.54 7.25 -9.92
N PHE A 158 15.55 8.00 -9.42
CA PHE A 158 15.61 8.66 -8.11
C PHE A 158 15.81 7.65 -6.97
N ILE A 159 15.04 6.56 -6.97
CA ILE A 159 15.16 5.50 -5.97
C ILE A 159 16.56 4.87 -5.97
N ILE A 160 17.06 4.49 -7.16
CA ILE A 160 18.40 3.88 -7.29
C ILE A 160 19.48 4.84 -6.78
N LYS A 161 19.40 6.12 -7.13
CA LYS A 161 20.33 7.15 -6.65
C LYS A 161 20.34 7.27 -5.12
N ARG A 162 19.18 7.09 -4.47
CA ARG A 162 19.04 7.14 -3.00
C ARG A 162 19.46 5.85 -2.30
N LEU A 163 19.36 4.69 -2.96
CA LEU A 163 19.80 3.40 -2.41
C LEU A 163 21.31 3.19 -2.51
N LEU A 164 21.97 3.83 -3.47
CA LEU A 164 23.41 3.70 -3.73
C LEU A 164 24.26 4.81 -3.09
N ALA A 165 23.65 5.78 -2.42
CA ALA A 165 24.31 6.88 -1.71
C ALA A 165 24.41 6.58 -0.22
#